data_AF-A0A2M7TXC5-F1
#
_entry.id   AF-A0A2M7TXC5-F1
#
_cell.length_a   1.000
_cell.length_b   1.000
_cell.length_c   1.000
_cell.angle_alpha   90.00
_cell.angle_beta   90.00
_cell.angle_gamma   90.00
#
_symmetry.space_group_name_H-M   'P 1'
#
loop_
_entity.id
_entity.type
_entity.pdbx_description
1 polymer ?
#
loop_
_entity_poly.entity_id
_entity_poly.type
_entity_poly.pdbx_seq_one_letter_code
_entity_poly.pdbx_strand_id
1 'polypeptide(L)'
;MSLIPDRRKEFYTRDTLPKADVILRALYQKEELDKNIKPGEIERAKSDHKKFIGLANLEIEKLVDDCIDEMDTYETISREPPEERLRKIRLIAHDTDLVVVYSAPGDYYHDRKKDRYQNDPAMVAADRLRDDQAAILAIVIAGIRENWSDHDLLLFLEKHVLTNDDPILNNLKEDARQAVAKHKIRIVYTGREDEVAVVERIRKKKNLFIPGECIDILPPENIDNTVDQTKELGAYLKKNLAKGEKFIVPMNLQGGRSMRMANEFGMIPEHTHAIVFAMPTMVGPDAINYRTGEIKGTVYRVLTGDASFEPAPHIII
;
A
#
# COMPACT_ATOMS: atom_id res chain seq x y z
N MET A 1 -23.02 10.03 -3.88
CA MET A 1 -21.80 10.76 -3.46
C MET A 1 -21.75 10.72 -1.95
N SER A 2 -20.69 10.14 -1.38
CA SER A 2 -20.46 10.14 0.07
C SER A 2 -20.06 11.54 0.52
N LEU A 3 -20.79 12.10 1.50
CA LEU A 3 -20.58 13.42 2.12
C LEU A 3 -19.48 13.40 3.19
N ILE A 4 -18.61 12.38 3.21
CA ILE A 4 -17.55 12.26 4.21
C ILE A 4 -16.40 13.19 3.78
N PRO A 5 -16.01 14.19 4.60
CA PRO A 5 -14.82 14.99 4.36
C PRO A 5 -13.62 14.09 4.17
N ASP A 6 -12.82 14.33 3.14
CA ASP A 6 -11.60 13.57 2.91
C ASP A 6 -10.54 13.92 3.95
N ARG A 7 -10.63 13.28 5.12
CA ARG A 7 -9.74 13.51 6.28
C ARG A 7 -8.27 13.20 6.01
N ARG A 8 -7.95 12.67 4.82
CA ARG A 8 -6.57 12.49 4.35
C ARG A 8 -5.89 13.81 4.01
N LYS A 9 -6.68 14.88 3.80
CA LYS A 9 -6.20 16.25 3.55
C LYS A 9 -6.03 17.08 4.83
N GLU A 10 -6.39 16.52 5.99
CA GLU A 10 -6.22 17.19 7.28
C GLU A 10 -4.75 17.21 7.73
N PHE A 11 -4.42 18.18 8.58
CA PHE A 11 -3.05 18.40 9.04
C PHE A 11 -2.55 17.24 9.90
N TYR A 12 -1.38 16.71 9.53
CA TYR A 12 -0.66 15.68 10.27
C TYR A 12 0.45 16.32 11.12
N THR A 13 0.60 15.84 12.35
CA THR A 13 1.80 16.07 13.16
C THR A 13 2.29 14.76 13.74
N ARG A 14 3.60 14.67 14.03
CA ARG A 14 4.20 13.51 14.68
C ARG A 14 3.54 13.17 16.02
N ASP A 15 3.00 14.16 16.73
CA ASP A 15 2.26 13.96 17.99
C ASP A 15 0.96 13.16 17.81
N THR A 16 0.49 12.97 16.57
CA THR A 16 -0.66 12.10 16.26
C THR A 16 -0.28 10.62 16.14
N LEU A 17 1.01 10.27 16.22
CA LEU A 17 1.47 8.89 16.26
C LEU A 17 1.30 8.28 17.67
N PRO A 18 1.10 6.95 17.76
CA PRO A 18 1.09 6.26 19.05
C PRO A 18 2.45 6.37 19.76
N LYS A 19 2.43 6.54 21.09
CA LYS A 19 3.65 6.59 21.91
C LYS A 19 4.23 5.20 22.11
N ALA A 20 5.56 5.07 22.01
CA ALA A 20 6.25 3.79 22.16
C ALA A 20 5.89 3.05 23.46
N ASP A 21 5.83 3.75 24.60
CA ASP A 21 5.48 3.16 25.91
C ASP A 21 4.04 2.60 25.96
N VAL A 22 3.12 3.19 25.19
CA VAL A 22 1.73 2.70 25.08
C VAL A 22 1.70 1.42 24.24
N ILE A 23 2.43 1.40 23.13
CA ILE A 23 2.53 0.23 22.25
C ILE A 23 3.20 -0.93 22.98
N LEU A 24 4.33 -0.69 23.63
CA LEU A 24 5.06 -1.71 24.38
C LEU A 24 4.16 -2.33 25.44
N ARG A 25 3.45 -1.52 26.23
CA ARG A 25 2.47 -2.04 27.18
C ARG A 25 1.40 -2.91 26.50
N ALA A 26 0.85 -2.47 25.37
CA ALA A 26 -0.15 -3.25 24.62
C ALA A 26 0.40 -4.54 23.99
N LEU A 27 1.70 -4.63 23.70
CA LEU A 27 2.33 -5.85 23.18
C LEU A 27 2.43 -6.95 24.25
N TYR A 28 2.73 -6.57 25.51
CA TYR A 28 2.88 -7.49 26.65
C TYR A 28 1.58 -7.74 27.42
N GLN A 29 0.65 -6.78 27.45
CA GLN A 29 -0.60 -6.89 28.21
C GLN A 29 -1.69 -7.64 27.43
N LYS A 30 -2.57 -8.33 28.17
CA LYS A 30 -3.86 -8.81 27.64
C LYS A 30 -4.77 -7.59 27.40
N GLU A 31 -5.30 -7.43 26.20
CA GLU A 31 -6.28 -6.37 25.94
C GLU A 31 -7.63 -6.76 26.56
N GLU A 32 -8.12 -5.97 27.52
CA GLU A 32 -9.45 -6.09 28.15
C GLU A 32 -10.58 -5.44 27.31
N LEU A 33 -10.42 -5.40 25.99
CA LEU A 33 -11.42 -4.81 25.10
C LEU A 33 -12.37 -5.91 24.60
N ASP A 34 -13.42 -6.11 25.40
CA ASP A 34 -14.58 -6.97 25.18
C ASP A 34 -14.42 -8.44 25.64
N LYS A 35 -15.53 -9.10 25.98
CA LYS A 35 -15.65 -10.31 26.84
C LYS A 35 -14.91 -11.59 26.42
N ASN A 36 -14.00 -11.52 25.45
CA ASN A 36 -13.04 -12.56 25.08
C ASN A 36 -11.62 -12.01 25.24
N ILE A 37 -11.00 -12.25 26.39
CA ILE A 37 -9.63 -11.81 26.69
C ILE A 37 -8.66 -12.38 25.65
N LYS A 38 -8.18 -11.55 24.73
CA LYS A 38 -7.13 -11.94 23.77
C LYS A 38 -5.75 -11.67 24.38
N PRO A 39 -4.79 -12.60 24.28
CA PRO A 39 -3.41 -12.36 24.70
C PRO A 39 -2.80 -11.21 23.87
N GLY A 40 -1.87 -10.46 24.49
CA GLY A 40 -1.03 -9.50 23.76
C GLY A 40 -0.24 -10.20 22.65
N GLU A 41 0.21 -9.42 21.67
CA GLU A 41 0.83 -9.94 20.43
C GLU A 41 2.02 -10.87 20.70
N ILE A 42 2.80 -10.61 21.76
CA ILE A 42 3.95 -11.43 22.13
C ILE A 42 3.49 -12.80 22.63
N GLU A 43 2.51 -12.84 23.53
CA GLU A 43 1.96 -14.10 24.05
C GLU A 43 1.20 -14.86 22.96
N ARG A 44 0.53 -14.15 22.04
CA ARG A 44 -0.09 -14.74 20.85
C ARG A 44 0.95 -15.36 19.93
N ALA A 45 2.06 -14.68 19.66
CA ALA A 45 3.12 -15.23 18.83
C ALA A 45 3.76 -16.49 19.46
N LYS A 46 3.90 -16.51 20.80
CA LYS A 46 4.36 -17.69 21.55
C LYS A 46 3.39 -18.87 21.46
N SER A 47 2.08 -18.61 21.53
CA SER A 47 1.06 -19.67 21.53
C SER A 47 0.74 -20.21 20.14
N ASP A 48 0.70 -19.33 19.14
CA ASP A 48 0.11 -19.63 17.84
C ASP A 48 1.12 -20.19 16.84
N HIS A 49 2.43 -20.04 17.10
CA HIS A 49 3.45 -20.34 16.10
C HIS A 49 4.58 -21.23 16.61
N LYS A 50 4.79 -22.38 15.93
CA LYS A 50 5.91 -23.30 16.20
C LYS A 50 7.29 -22.66 15.99
N LYS A 51 7.35 -21.52 15.28
CA LYS A 51 8.58 -20.79 14.94
C LYS A 51 8.71 -19.47 15.69
N PHE A 52 8.18 -19.37 16.92
CA PHE A 52 8.37 -18.16 17.72
C PHE A 52 9.86 -17.80 17.83
N ILE A 53 10.21 -16.61 17.34
CA ILE A 53 11.55 -16.03 17.45
C ILE A 53 11.56 -15.24 18.75
N GLY A 54 12.15 -15.81 19.80
CA GLY A 54 12.30 -15.10 21.07
C GLY A 54 13.24 -13.92 20.91
N LEU A 55 12.83 -12.75 21.40
CA LEU A 55 13.64 -11.53 21.40
C LEU A 55 13.89 -11.03 22.81
N ALA A 56 15.04 -10.36 22.97
CA ALA A 56 15.27 -9.54 24.15
C ALA A 56 14.35 -8.31 24.10
N ASN A 57 13.92 -7.82 25.27
CA ASN A 57 13.02 -6.65 25.36
C ASN A 57 13.57 -5.42 24.61
N LEU A 58 14.89 -5.21 24.63
CA LEU A 58 15.56 -4.11 23.93
C LEU A 58 15.41 -4.19 22.40
N GLU A 59 15.35 -5.39 21.83
CA GLU A 59 15.16 -5.58 20.38
C GLU A 59 13.71 -5.26 19.98
N ILE A 60 12.75 -5.58 20.86
CA ILE A 60 11.34 -5.22 20.66
C ILE A 60 11.15 -3.71 20.79
N GLU A 61 11.79 -3.07 21.77
CA GLU A 61 11.79 -1.61 21.92
C GLU A 61 12.33 -0.92 20.67
N LYS A 62 13.51 -1.33 20.19
CA LYS A 62 14.08 -0.80 18.95
C LYS A 62 13.13 -0.99 17.77
N LEU A 63 12.55 -2.17 17.58
CA LEU A 63 11.61 -2.44 16.48
C LEU A 63 10.37 -1.53 16.55
N VAL A 64 9.85 -1.27 17.75
CA VAL A 64 8.72 -0.35 17.93
C VAL A 64 9.10 1.08 17.53
N ASP A 65 10.26 1.56 17.97
CA ASP A 65 10.76 2.90 17.61
C ASP A 65 10.99 3.02 16.10
N ASP A 66 11.63 2.03 15.48
CA ASP A 66 11.85 1.98 14.03
C ASP A 66 10.52 2.03 13.27
N CYS A 67 9.49 1.31 13.73
CA CYS A 67 8.16 1.34 13.11
C CYS A 67 7.48 2.71 13.24
N ILE A 68 7.66 3.42 14.37
CA ILE A 68 7.10 4.77 14.57
C ILE A 68 7.78 5.76 13.61
N ASP A 69 9.10 5.69 13.46
CA ASP A 69 9.86 6.57 12.55
C ASP A 69 9.53 6.30 11.07
N GLU A 70 9.34 5.03 10.71
CA GLU A 70 8.82 4.65 9.39
C GLU A 70 7.44 5.29 9.16
N MET A 71 6.50 5.15 10.10
CA MET A 71 5.17 5.75 9.97
C MET A 71 5.22 7.27 9.81
N ASP A 72 6.07 7.95 10.59
CA ASP A 72 6.26 9.40 10.48
C ASP A 72 6.76 9.77 9.08
N THR A 73 7.69 8.99 8.52
CA THR A 73 8.22 9.19 7.18
C THR A 73 7.14 9.03 6.11
N TYR A 74 6.33 7.96 6.19
CA TYR A 74 5.22 7.72 5.26
C TYR A 74 4.16 8.84 5.30
N GLU A 75 3.76 9.26 6.50
CA GLU A 75 2.74 10.30 6.66
C GLU A 75 3.26 11.67 6.24
N THR A 76 4.54 11.96 6.50
CA THR A 76 5.19 13.20 6.05
C THR A 76 5.28 13.25 4.52
N ILE A 77 5.85 12.23 3.87
CA ILE A 77 6.07 12.22 2.42
C ILE A 77 4.74 12.21 1.66
N SER A 78 3.76 11.44 2.12
CA SER A 78 2.46 11.34 1.46
C SER A 78 1.65 12.66 1.44
N ARG A 79 2.03 13.64 2.27
CA ARG A 79 1.41 14.98 2.37
C ARG A 79 2.25 16.10 1.80
N GLU A 80 3.36 15.78 1.13
CA GLU A 80 4.10 16.77 0.36
C GLU A 80 3.21 17.38 -0.74
N PRO A 81 3.48 18.65 -1.13
CA PRO A 81 2.78 19.27 -2.23
C PRO A 81 2.86 18.42 -3.52
N PRO A 82 1.78 18.32 -4.31
CA PRO A 82 1.76 17.53 -5.54
C PRO A 82 2.91 17.83 -6.50
N GLU A 83 3.40 19.07 -6.54
CA GLU A 83 4.55 19.49 -7.36
C GLU A 83 5.86 18.82 -6.92
N GLU A 84 6.07 18.70 -5.60
CA GLU A 84 7.24 18.03 -5.05
C GLU A 84 7.16 16.53 -5.32
N ARG A 85 5.96 15.94 -5.19
CA ARG A 85 5.71 14.54 -5.54
C ARG A 85 5.95 14.28 -7.03
N LEU A 86 5.48 15.17 -7.90
CA LEU A 86 5.72 15.11 -9.34
C LEU A 86 7.22 15.16 -9.65
N ARG A 87 7.97 16.05 -8.99
CA ARG A 87 9.43 16.14 -9.13
C ARG A 87 10.11 14.81 -8.80
N LYS A 88 9.70 14.15 -7.72
CA LYS A 88 10.22 12.82 -7.34
C LYS A 88 9.85 11.73 -8.36
N ILE A 89 8.61 11.73 -8.86
CA ILE A 89 8.18 10.76 -9.89
C ILE A 89 8.99 10.95 -11.18
N ARG A 90 9.29 12.19 -11.59
CA ARG A 90 10.13 12.45 -12.77
C ARG A 90 11.52 11.80 -12.69
N LEU A 91 12.09 11.65 -11.50
CA LEU A 91 13.41 11.01 -11.31
C LEU A 91 13.40 9.50 -11.54
N ILE A 92 12.22 8.86 -11.50
CA ILE A 92 12.07 7.40 -11.59
C ILE A 92 11.28 6.95 -12.82
N ALA A 93 10.55 7.85 -13.48
CA ALA A 93 9.56 7.53 -14.49
C ALA A 93 10.15 6.74 -15.67
N HIS A 94 11.38 7.04 -16.10
CA HIS A 94 12.01 6.35 -17.23
C HIS A 94 12.41 4.90 -16.95
N ASP A 95 12.56 4.51 -15.68
CA ASP A 95 12.98 3.16 -15.29
C ASP A 95 11.86 2.37 -14.60
N THR A 96 10.65 2.93 -14.51
CA THR A 96 9.51 2.33 -13.80
C THR A 96 8.43 1.87 -14.77
N ASP A 97 8.35 0.57 -15.04
CA ASP A 97 7.35 -0.01 -15.96
C ASP A 97 6.23 -0.76 -15.24
N LEU A 98 6.40 -1.09 -13.96
CA LEU A 98 5.44 -1.86 -13.17
C LEU A 98 4.91 -1.04 -12.00
N VAL A 99 3.58 -0.97 -11.89
CA VAL A 99 2.85 -0.50 -10.71
C VAL A 99 2.20 -1.70 -10.04
N VAL A 100 2.67 -2.05 -8.85
CA VAL A 100 2.25 -3.25 -8.13
C VAL A 100 1.20 -2.92 -7.08
N VAL A 101 0.08 -3.64 -7.09
CA VAL A 101 -1.06 -3.40 -6.21
C VAL A 101 -1.33 -4.64 -5.35
N TYR A 102 -1.19 -4.44 -4.04
CA TYR A 102 -1.66 -5.39 -3.04
C TYR A 102 -3.12 -5.12 -2.75
N SER A 103 -3.97 -6.14 -2.86
CA SER A 103 -5.32 -6.01 -2.32
C SER A 103 -5.27 -5.64 -0.83
N ALA A 104 -6.14 -4.72 -0.48
CA ALA A 104 -6.40 -4.17 0.83
C ALA A 104 -7.78 -4.64 1.33
N PRO A 105 -8.07 -4.44 2.62
CA PRO A 105 -9.44 -4.61 3.09
C PRO A 105 -10.38 -3.57 2.44
N GLY A 106 -11.54 -4.02 1.96
CA GLY A 106 -12.43 -3.23 1.10
C GLY A 106 -12.71 -3.94 -0.22
N ASP A 107 -13.56 -3.37 -1.06
CA ASP A 107 -13.61 -3.75 -2.47
C ASP A 107 -13.69 -2.48 -3.33
N TYR A 108 -13.52 -2.60 -4.64
CA TYR A 108 -13.52 -1.41 -5.51
C TYR A 108 -14.87 -0.66 -5.57
N TYR A 109 -15.99 -1.36 -5.39
CA TYR A 109 -17.33 -0.80 -5.55
C TYR A 109 -17.96 -0.32 -4.24
N HIS A 110 -17.57 -0.91 -3.13
CA HIS A 110 -18.10 -0.66 -1.80
C HIS A 110 -17.00 -0.22 -0.87
N ASP A 111 -17.30 0.83 -0.11
CA ASP A 111 -16.45 1.36 0.95
C ASP A 111 -16.02 0.30 1.98
N ARG A 112 -16.78 -0.80 2.13
CA ARG A 112 -16.51 -1.89 3.08
C ARG A 112 -16.80 -3.24 2.43
N LYS A 113 -15.83 -4.14 2.48
CA LYS A 113 -15.99 -5.56 2.13
C LYS A 113 -16.63 -6.31 3.28
N LYS A 114 -17.44 -7.34 2.97
CA LYS A 114 -18.00 -8.25 3.99
C LYS A 114 -16.95 -9.25 4.48
N ASP A 115 -15.93 -8.76 5.18
CA ASP A 115 -14.89 -9.57 5.78
C ASP A 115 -14.63 -9.19 7.25
N ARG A 116 -13.52 -9.69 7.82
CA ARG A 116 -13.13 -9.41 9.21
C ARG A 116 -12.81 -7.94 9.48
N TYR A 117 -12.61 -7.12 8.45
CA TYR A 117 -12.30 -5.70 8.54
C TYR A 117 -13.47 -4.80 8.17
N GLN A 118 -14.67 -5.35 7.90
CA GLN A 118 -15.85 -4.58 7.47
C GLN A 118 -16.25 -3.42 8.41
N ASN A 119 -15.84 -3.51 9.69
CA ASN A 119 -16.14 -2.50 10.71
C ASN A 119 -14.94 -1.62 11.06
N ASP A 120 -13.78 -1.84 10.46
CA ASP A 120 -12.58 -1.03 10.71
C ASP A 120 -12.67 0.28 9.90
N PRO A 121 -12.89 1.44 10.54
CA PRO A 121 -12.99 2.71 9.83
C PRO A 121 -11.71 3.05 9.07
N ALA A 122 -10.54 2.62 9.54
CA ALA A 122 -9.26 2.94 8.90
C ALA A 122 -9.04 2.24 7.56
N MET A 123 -9.80 1.18 7.32
CA MET A 123 -9.73 0.35 6.12
C MET A 123 -10.76 0.72 5.05
N VAL A 124 -11.57 1.76 5.30
CA VAL A 124 -12.66 2.14 4.40
C VAL A 124 -12.13 2.53 3.02
N ALA A 125 -12.66 1.87 1.99
CA ALA A 125 -12.35 2.05 0.57
C ALA A 125 -10.85 1.88 0.22
N ALA A 126 -10.07 1.17 1.03
CA ALA A 126 -8.63 1.07 0.81
C ALA A 126 -8.28 0.39 -0.53
N ASP A 127 -9.05 -0.62 -0.92
CA ASP A 127 -8.92 -1.32 -2.21
C ASP A 127 -9.08 -0.36 -3.39
N ARG A 128 -10.22 0.36 -3.42
CA ARG A 128 -10.49 1.37 -4.46
C ARG A 128 -9.40 2.42 -4.53
N LEU A 129 -8.94 2.91 -3.38
CA LEU A 129 -7.90 3.94 -3.34
C LEU A 129 -6.57 3.42 -3.91
N ARG A 130 -6.16 2.20 -3.56
CA ARG A 130 -4.93 1.62 -4.13
C ARG A 130 -5.04 1.43 -5.64
N ASP A 131 -6.16 0.90 -6.11
CA ASP A 131 -6.38 0.68 -7.54
C ASP A 131 -6.39 2.01 -8.32
N ASP A 132 -7.08 3.03 -7.81
CA ASP A 132 -7.15 4.34 -8.46
C ASP A 132 -5.80 5.08 -8.39
N GLN A 133 -5.05 4.99 -7.28
CA GLN A 133 -3.70 5.54 -7.18
C GLN A 133 -2.72 4.82 -8.11
N ALA A 134 -2.84 3.50 -8.25
CA ALA A 134 -2.05 2.74 -9.21
C ALA A 134 -2.31 3.19 -10.65
N ALA A 135 -3.58 3.40 -11.00
CA ALA A 135 -3.96 3.96 -12.29
C ALA A 135 -3.40 5.37 -12.51
N ILE A 136 -3.52 6.25 -11.52
CA ILE A 136 -2.97 7.61 -11.56
C ILE A 136 -1.45 7.57 -11.77
N LEU A 137 -0.72 6.74 -11.03
CA LEU A 137 0.72 6.58 -11.19
C LEU A 137 1.10 6.10 -12.59
N ALA A 138 0.39 5.10 -13.12
CA ALA A 138 0.62 4.60 -14.46
C ALA A 138 0.45 5.70 -15.52
N ILE A 139 -0.62 6.52 -15.39
CA ILE A 139 -0.91 7.64 -16.28
C ILE A 139 0.18 8.72 -16.16
N VAL A 140 0.57 9.10 -14.94
CA VAL A 140 1.56 10.16 -14.71
C VAL A 140 2.93 9.73 -15.23
N ILE A 141 3.36 8.48 -14.97
CA ILE A 141 4.62 7.94 -15.50
C ILE A 141 4.59 7.96 -17.04
N ALA A 142 3.52 7.48 -17.67
CA ALA A 142 3.39 7.50 -19.11
C ALA A 142 3.35 8.93 -19.68
N GLY A 143 2.63 9.84 -19.05
CA GLY A 143 2.54 11.25 -19.43
C GLY A 143 3.88 11.98 -19.33
N ILE A 144 4.69 11.68 -18.30
CA ILE A 144 6.08 12.18 -18.20
C ILE A 144 6.89 11.74 -19.42
N ARG A 145 6.78 10.47 -19.82
CA ARG A 145 7.49 9.92 -20.98
C ARG A 145 6.99 10.49 -22.32
N GLU A 146 5.74 10.94 -22.37
CA GLU A 146 5.15 11.68 -23.50
C GLU A 146 5.38 13.20 -23.43
N ASN A 147 6.13 13.70 -22.45
CA ASN A 147 6.37 15.13 -22.23
C ASN A 147 5.09 15.96 -22.05
N TRP A 148 4.10 15.43 -21.34
CA TRP A 148 2.91 16.18 -20.95
C TRP A 148 3.28 17.38 -20.07
N SER A 149 2.42 18.40 -20.10
CA SER A 149 2.60 19.58 -19.28
C SER A 149 2.48 19.25 -17.79
N ASP A 150 3.18 20.00 -16.93
CA ASP A 150 3.02 19.83 -15.47
C ASP A 150 1.56 20.05 -15.05
N HIS A 151 0.84 20.96 -15.71
CA HIS A 151 -0.57 21.19 -15.44
C HIS A 151 -1.40 19.91 -15.60
N ASP A 152 -1.24 19.18 -16.71
CA ASP A 152 -2.00 17.96 -16.97
C ASP A 152 -1.62 16.82 -16.01
N LEU A 153 -0.34 16.71 -15.66
CA LEU A 153 0.14 15.69 -14.72
C LEU A 153 -0.38 15.95 -13.30
N LEU A 154 -0.40 17.22 -12.87
CA LEU A 154 -0.91 17.61 -11.56
C LEU A 154 -2.42 17.37 -11.43
N LEU A 155 -3.19 17.55 -12.51
CA LEU A 155 -4.63 17.24 -12.51
C LEU A 155 -4.92 15.79 -12.08
N PHE A 156 -4.05 14.84 -12.43
CA PHE A 156 -4.14 13.45 -11.97
C PHE A 156 -3.61 13.27 -10.54
N LEU A 157 -2.43 13.80 -10.22
CA LEU A 157 -1.79 13.61 -8.90
C LEU A 157 -2.59 14.20 -7.73
N GLU A 158 -3.40 15.24 -7.97
CA GLU A 158 -4.27 15.85 -6.96
C GLU A 158 -5.48 14.98 -6.59
N LYS A 159 -5.72 13.87 -7.31
CA LYS A 159 -6.90 13.03 -7.15
C LYS A 159 -6.59 11.85 -6.24
N HIS A 160 -7.48 11.58 -5.29
CA HIS A 160 -7.43 10.36 -4.51
C HIS A 160 -8.21 9.20 -5.18
N VAL A 161 -9.24 9.54 -5.95
CA VAL A 161 -10.16 8.60 -6.61
C VAL A 161 -10.33 9.02 -8.05
N LEU A 162 -10.23 8.07 -8.98
CA LEU A 162 -10.39 8.32 -10.40
C LEU A 162 -11.86 8.04 -10.77
N THR A 163 -12.60 9.08 -11.16
CA THR A 163 -14.03 8.97 -11.48
C THR A 163 -14.31 9.30 -12.93
N ASN A 164 -15.41 8.76 -13.45
CA ASN A 164 -15.93 9.13 -14.77
C ASN A 164 -16.77 10.42 -14.74
N ASP A 165 -16.91 11.06 -13.58
CA ASP A 165 -17.74 12.25 -13.40
C ASP A 165 -16.93 13.55 -13.49
N ASP A 166 -15.60 13.47 -13.65
CA ASP A 166 -14.70 14.63 -13.79
C ASP A 166 -14.50 14.97 -15.29
N PRO A 167 -15.13 16.04 -15.81
CA PRO A 167 -15.04 16.38 -17.23
C PRO A 167 -13.61 16.74 -17.66
N ILE A 168 -12.81 17.31 -16.76
CA ILE A 168 -11.44 17.73 -17.07
C ILE A 168 -10.57 16.51 -17.30
N LEU A 169 -10.59 15.55 -16.37
CA LEU A 169 -9.84 14.30 -16.54
C LEU A 169 -10.36 13.47 -17.71
N ASN A 170 -11.68 13.45 -17.92
CA ASN A 170 -12.27 12.72 -19.04
C ASN A 170 -11.77 13.20 -20.41
N ASN A 171 -11.43 14.48 -20.56
CA ASN A 171 -10.84 15.01 -21.79
C ASN A 171 -9.43 14.45 -22.06
N LEU A 172 -8.69 14.10 -21.01
CA LEU A 172 -7.34 13.51 -21.10
C LEU A 172 -7.37 11.97 -21.18
N LYS A 173 -8.55 11.36 -21.15
CA LYS A 173 -8.68 9.90 -20.98
C LYS A 173 -8.10 9.11 -22.13
N GLU A 174 -8.40 9.48 -23.36
CA GLU A 174 -7.92 8.73 -24.52
C GLU A 174 -6.40 8.87 -24.68
N ASP A 175 -5.87 10.08 -24.45
CA ASP A 175 -4.44 10.31 -24.44
C ASP A 175 -3.75 9.49 -23.34
N ALA A 176 -4.34 9.43 -22.14
CA ALA A 176 -3.84 8.62 -21.03
C ALA A 176 -3.82 7.12 -21.40
N ARG A 177 -4.90 6.61 -21.98
CA ARG A 177 -5.00 5.22 -22.44
C ARG A 177 -3.91 4.89 -23.46
N GLN A 178 -3.74 5.75 -24.45
CA GLN A 178 -2.74 5.57 -25.50
C GLN A 178 -1.32 5.65 -24.97
N ALA A 179 -1.03 6.61 -24.08
CA ALA A 179 0.29 6.76 -23.47
C ALA A 179 0.68 5.54 -22.63
N VAL A 180 -0.23 5.05 -21.78
CA VAL A 180 0.00 3.85 -20.94
C VAL A 180 0.25 2.62 -21.81
N ALA A 181 -0.56 2.39 -22.86
CA ALA A 181 -0.36 1.28 -23.78
C ALA A 181 0.95 1.39 -24.56
N LYS A 182 1.27 2.59 -25.09
CA LYS A 182 2.48 2.87 -25.88
C LYS A 182 3.74 2.60 -25.07
N HIS A 183 3.78 3.05 -23.81
CA HIS A 183 4.91 2.87 -22.91
C HIS A 183 4.89 1.54 -22.15
N LYS A 184 3.89 0.70 -22.40
CA LYS A 184 3.74 -0.64 -21.81
C LYS A 184 3.76 -0.64 -20.28
N ILE A 185 3.27 0.44 -19.65
CA ILE A 185 3.18 0.49 -18.18
C ILE A 185 2.15 -0.54 -17.72
N ARG A 186 2.56 -1.48 -16.86
CA ARG A 186 1.71 -2.57 -16.36
C ARG A 186 1.23 -2.25 -14.96
N ILE A 187 -0.05 -2.47 -14.70
CA ILE A 187 -0.57 -2.56 -13.33
C ILE A 187 -0.67 -4.04 -12.98
N VAL A 188 0.03 -4.45 -11.94
CA VAL A 188 0.09 -5.84 -11.46
C VAL A 188 -0.72 -5.96 -10.19
N TYR A 189 -1.85 -6.65 -10.25
CA TYR A 189 -2.77 -6.82 -9.14
C TYR A 189 -2.70 -8.23 -8.56
N THR A 190 -2.68 -8.33 -7.23
CA THR A 190 -2.77 -9.61 -6.51
C THR A 190 -3.79 -9.53 -5.38
N GLY A 191 -4.56 -10.60 -5.18
CA GLY A 191 -5.59 -10.69 -4.15
C GLY A 191 -6.26 -12.06 -4.13
N ARG A 192 -7.19 -12.24 -3.18
CA ARG A 192 -8.08 -13.40 -3.09
C ARG A 192 -8.98 -13.48 -4.33
N GLU A 193 -9.61 -14.65 -4.53
CA GLU A 193 -10.50 -14.89 -5.67
C GLU A 193 -11.62 -13.84 -5.79
N ASP A 194 -12.22 -13.44 -4.67
CA ASP A 194 -13.29 -12.45 -4.66
C ASP A 194 -12.80 -11.01 -4.92
N GLU A 195 -11.54 -10.71 -4.61
CA GLU A 195 -10.84 -9.44 -4.87
C GLU A 195 -10.50 -9.34 -6.36
N VAL A 196 -9.86 -10.39 -6.90
CA VAL A 196 -9.54 -10.54 -8.32
C VAL A 196 -10.79 -10.49 -9.20
N ALA A 197 -11.88 -11.14 -8.79
CA ALA A 197 -13.13 -11.13 -9.57
C ALA A 197 -13.72 -9.72 -9.75
N VAL A 198 -13.50 -8.81 -8.79
CA VAL A 198 -13.92 -7.41 -8.88
C VAL A 198 -13.08 -6.65 -9.90
N VAL A 199 -11.76 -6.80 -9.86
CA VAL A 199 -10.82 -6.19 -10.82
C VAL A 199 -11.08 -6.69 -12.25
N GLU A 200 -11.30 -7.99 -12.42
CA GLU A 200 -11.69 -8.60 -13.69
C GLU A 200 -12.96 -7.98 -14.29
N ARG A 201 -13.95 -7.67 -13.43
CA ARG A 201 -15.17 -7.01 -13.87
C ARG A 201 -14.92 -5.57 -14.29
N ILE A 202 -14.05 -4.86 -13.58
CA ILE A 202 -13.69 -3.47 -13.90
C ILE A 202 -12.96 -3.44 -15.23
N ARG A 203 -11.92 -4.26 -15.41
CA ARG A 203 -11.08 -4.35 -16.61
C ARG A 203 -11.88 -4.49 -17.92
N LYS A 204 -13.06 -5.10 -17.87
CA LYS A 204 -13.96 -5.31 -19.02
C LYS A 204 -14.83 -4.10 -19.37
N LYS A 205 -14.79 -3.01 -18.58
CA LYS A 205 -15.54 -1.79 -18.86
C LYS A 205 -14.90 -0.99 -19.99
N LYS A 206 -15.74 -0.43 -20.87
CA LYS A 206 -15.29 0.31 -22.06
C LYS A 206 -14.71 1.70 -21.77
N ASN A 207 -15.03 2.29 -20.62
CA ASN A 207 -14.70 3.67 -20.29
C ASN A 207 -13.74 3.75 -19.09
N LEU A 208 -12.57 3.14 -19.22
CA LEU A 208 -11.49 3.15 -18.22
C LEU A 208 -10.31 3.99 -18.71
N PHE A 209 -9.59 4.63 -17.80
CA PHE A 209 -8.32 5.30 -18.12
C PHE A 209 -7.20 4.31 -18.43
N ILE A 210 -7.22 3.13 -17.81
CA ILE A 210 -6.22 2.09 -18.03
C ILE A 210 -6.75 1.09 -19.06
N PRO A 211 -6.01 0.82 -20.15
CA PRO A 211 -6.34 -0.25 -21.08
C PRO A 211 -6.31 -1.61 -20.37
N GLY A 212 -7.31 -2.46 -20.61
CA GLY A 212 -7.44 -3.72 -19.88
C GLY A 212 -6.27 -4.68 -20.15
N GLU A 213 -5.69 -4.61 -21.34
CA GLU A 213 -4.48 -5.33 -21.71
C GLU A 213 -3.25 -4.92 -20.91
N CYS A 214 -3.23 -3.76 -20.25
CA CYS A 214 -2.15 -3.28 -19.38
C CYS A 214 -2.30 -3.69 -17.91
N ILE A 215 -3.29 -4.52 -17.59
CA ILE A 215 -3.56 -5.00 -16.23
C ILE A 215 -3.24 -6.49 -16.15
N ASP A 216 -2.19 -6.82 -15.41
CA ASP A 216 -1.88 -8.17 -14.98
C ASP A 216 -2.65 -8.49 -13.71
N ILE A 217 -3.41 -9.58 -13.71
CA ILE A 217 -4.05 -10.10 -12.51
C ILE A 217 -3.40 -11.44 -12.21
N LEU A 218 -2.72 -11.51 -11.07
CA LEU A 218 -2.01 -12.72 -10.67
C LEU A 218 -2.99 -13.82 -10.22
N PRO A 219 -2.61 -15.10 -10.34
CA PRO A 219 -3.46 -16.22 -9.97
C PRO A 219 -3.87 -16.12 -8.48
N PRO A 220 -5.18 -16.17 -8.16
CA PRO A 220 -5.66 -16.02 -6.78
C PRO A 220 -5.51 -17.29 -5.94
N GLU A 221 -5.11 -18.41 -6.54
CA GLU A 221 -5.02 -19.70 -5.86
C GLU A 221 -4.02 -19.62 -4.70
N ASN A 222 -4.49 -19.92 -3.49
CA ASN A 222 -3.71 -19.89 -2.25
C ASN A 222 -3.34 -18.51 -1.72
N ILE A 223 -3.97 -17.44 -2.22
CA ILE A 223 -3.87 -16.11 -1.60
C ILE A 223 -4.94 -16.00 -0.51
N ASP A 224 -4.54 -15.82 0.75
CA ASP A 224 -5.46 -15.47 1.87
C ASP A 224 -5.02 -14.19 2.60
N ASN A 225 -3.73 -13.87 2.58
CA ASN A 225 -3.19 -12.73 3.32
C ASN A 225 -2.00 -12.07 2.61
N THR A 226 -1.46 -11.00 3.20
CA THR A 226 -0.35 -10.21 2.63
C THR A 226 0.93 -11.04 2.43
N VAL A 227 1.18 -12.08 3.23
CA VAL A 227 2.34 -12.97 3.04
C VAL A 227 2.23 -13.72 1.72
N ASP A 228 1.06 -14.26 1.41
CA ASP A 228 0.81 -14.99 0.17
C ASP A 228 0.94 -14.06 -1.04
N GLN A 229 0.34 -12.86 -0.94
CA GLN A 229 0.49 -11.81 -1.96
C GLN A 229 1.97 -11.44 -2.19
N THR A 230 2.76 -11.30 -1.12
CA THR A 230 4.19 -10.96 -1.19
C THR A 230 4.98 -12.04 -1.94
N LYS A 231 4.70 -13.32 -1.67
CA LYS A 231 5.38 -14.44 -2.34
C LYS A 231 5.03 -14.51 -3.83
N GLU A 232 3.74 -14.34 -4.16
CA GLU A 232 3.27 -14.37 -5.55
C GLU A 232 3.84 -13.19 -6.35
N LEU A 233 3.83 -11.98 -5.77
CA LEU A 233 4.48 -10.82 -6.36
C LEU A 233 5.99 -11.03 -6.52
N GLY A 234 6.65 -11.66 -5.56
CA GLY A 234 8.07 -11.98 -5.65
C GLY A 234 8.39 -12.91 -6.82
N ALA A 235 7.56 -13.93 -7.04
CA ALA A 235 7.68 -14.81 -8.19
C ALA A 235 7.45 -14.05 -9.52
N TYR A 236 6.44 -13.19 -9.55
CA TYR A 236 6.14 -12.37 -10.72
C TYR A 236 7.28 -11.39 -11.06
N LEU A 237 7.78 -10.64 -10.08
CA LEU A 237 8.82 -9.63 -10.28
C LEU A 237 10.13 -10.27 -10.72
N LYS A 238 10.54 -11.40 -10.15
CA LYS A 238 11.76 -12.13 -10.58
C LYS A 238 11.71 -12.57 -12.04
N LYS A 239 10.52 -12.83 -12.57
CA LYS A 239 10.33 -13.25 -13.97
C LYS A 239 10.26 -12.08 -14.94
N ASN A 240 9.74 -10.93 -14.50
CA ASN A 240 9.34 -9.84 -15.39
C ASN A 240 10.16 -8.55 -15.23
N LEU A 241 10.96 -8.41 -14.18
CA LEU A 241 11.76 -7.20 -13.92
C LEU A 241 13.23 -7.46 -14.28
N ALA A 242 13.78 -6.65 -15.18
CA ALA A 242 15.17 -6.72 -15.59
C ALA A 242 16.09 -5.95 -14.63
N LYS A 243 17.40 -6.20 -14.74
CA LYS A 243 18.42 -5.51 -13.95
C LYS A 243 18.35 -4.00 -14.16
N GLY A 244 18.29 -3.23 -13.07
CA GLY A 244 18.23 -1.78 -13.06
C GLY A 244 16.80 -1.21 -13.13
N GLU A 245 15.82 -2.01 -13.53
CA GLU A 245 14.42 -1.60 -13.57
C GLU A 245 13.85 -1.39 -12.16
N LYS A 246 12.81 -0.57 -12.10
CA LYS A 246 12.12 -0.18 -10.89
C LYS A 246 10.66 -0.59 -10.99
N PHE A 247 10.08 -0.88 -9.84
CA PHE A 247 8.63 -1.01 -9.70
C PHE A 247 8.15 -0.12 -8.57
N ILE A 248 6.91 0.32 -8.66
CA ILE A 248 6.30 1.22 -7.68
C ILE A 248 5.08 0.59 -7.04
N VAL A 249 4.93 0.74 -5.72
CA VAL A 249 3.81 0.21 -4.95
C VAL A 249 3.09 1.37 -4.26
N PRO A 250 1.83 1.70 -4.61
CA PRO A 250 1.04 2.64 -3.83
C PRO A 250 0.59 2.00 -2.51
N MET A 251 1.13 2.48 -1.40
CA MET A 251 0.84 1.99 -0.05
C MET A 251 0.80 3.12 0.95
N ASN A 252 -0.08 3.02 1.93
CA ASN A 252 -0.04 3.87 3.12
C ASN A 252 0.99 3.33 4.12
N LEU A 253 0.82 3.60 5.42
CA LEU A 253 1.72 3.13 6.47
C LEU A 253 1.89 1.60 6.58
N GLN A 254 1.05 0.80 5.92
CA GLN A 254 1.28 -0.65 5.75
C GLN A 254 2.55 -0.97 4.95
N GLY A 255 3.12 0.01 4.26
CA GLY A 255 4.36 -0.12 3.51
C GLY A 255 5.52 -0.61 4.37
N GLY A 256 5.68 -0.12 5.61
CA GLY A 256 6.76 -0.58 6.51
C GLY A 256 6.70 -2.08 6.78
N ARG A 257 5.52 -2.58 7.21
CA ARG A 257 5.28 -4.02 7.39
C ARG A 257 5.47 -4.81 6.09
N SER A 258 4.95 -4.29 4.98
CA SER A 258 5.00 -4.96 3.69
C SER A 258 6.44 -5.07 3.16
N MET A 259 7.28 -4.06 3.36
CA MET A 259 8.70 -4.11 2.98
C MET A 259 9.51 -5.06 3.88
N ARG A 260 9.13 -5.24 5.14
CA ARG A 260 9.71 -6.27 6.02
C ARG A 260 9.33 -7.68 5.60
N MET A 261 8.10 -7.89 5.12
CA MET A 261 7.67 -9.15 4.48
C MET A 261 8.39 -9.37 3.16
N ALA A 262 8.55 -8.32 2.34
CA ALA A 262 9.27 -8.37 1.08
C ALA A 262 10.73 -8.81 1.27
N ASN A 263 11.38 -8.36 2.36
CA ASN A 263 12.73 -8.79 2.70
C ASN A 263 12.78 -10.26 3.13
N GLU A 264 11.89 -10.68 4.03
CA GLU A 264 11.81 -12.06 4.53
C GLU A 264 11.61 -13.08 3.39
N PHE A 265 10.75 -12.76 2.43
CA PHE A 265 10.43 -13.67 1.32
C PHE A 265 11.21 -13.38 0.04
N GLY A 266 12.17 -12.44 0.08
CA GLY A 266 12.99 -12.06 -1.07
C GLY A 266 12.14 -11.67 -2.28
N MET A 267 11.14 -10.81 -2.07
CA MET A 267 10.23 -10.33 -3.11
C MET A 267 10.95 -9.48 -4.16
N ILE A 268 11.87 -8.63 -3.72
CA ILE A 268 12.59 -7.68 -4.59
C ILE A 268 13.76 -8.41 -5.26
N PRO A 269 13.76 -8.56 -6.60
CA PRO A 269 14.85 -9.21 -7.30
C PRO A 269 16.17 -8.46 -7.13
N GLU A 270 17.29 -9.19 -7.15
CA GLU A 270 18.61 -8.58 -7.05
C GLU A 270 18.84 -7.55 -8.16
N HIS A 271 19.51 -6.45 -7.82
CA HIS A 271 19.82 -5.35 -8.75
C HIS A 271 18.60 -4.65 -9.36
N THR A 272 17.44 -4.72 -8.72
CA THR A 272 16.25 -3.92 -9.03
C THR A 272 15.95 -2.97 -7.88
N HIS A 273 15.02 -2.03 -8.09
CA HIS A 273 14.66 -1.09 -7.02
C HIS A 273 13.15 -1.08 -6.75
N ALA A 274 12.80 -1.21 -5.48
CA ALA A 274 11.44 -0.99 -5.01
C ALA A 274 11.22 0.48 -4.67
N ILE A 275 10.08 1.01 -5.11
CA ILE A 275 9.62 2.34 -4.78
C ILE A 275 8.27 2.20 -4.11
N VAL A 276 8.07 2.89 -2.99
CA VAL A 276 6.78 2.99 -2.34
C VAL A 276 6.24 4.39 -2.54
N PHE A 277 5.11 4.49 -3.25
CA PHE A 277 4.36 5.73 -3.32
C PHE A 277 3.49 5.83 -2.07
N ALA A 278 3.93 6.66 -1.12
CA ALA A 278 3.30 6.83 0.17
C ALA A 278 1.92 7.47 0.01
N MET A 279 0.89 6.82 0.53
CA MET A 279 -0.48 7.34 0.56
C MET A 279 -0.83 7.80 1.98
N PRO A 280 -1.50 8.95 2.13
CA PRO A 280 -1.87 9.43 3.45
C PRO A 280 -2.95 8.54 4.07
N THR A 281 -2.89 8.30 5.38
CA THR A 281 -4.06 7.75 6.10
C THR A 281 -5.04 8.85 6.48
N MET A 282 -6.23 8.45 6.93
CA MET A 282 -7.12 9.39 7.62
C MET A 282 -6.43 9.97 8.87
N VAL A 283 -6.85 11.16 9.30
CA VAL A 283 -6.46 11.78 10.57
C VAL A 283 -7.56 11.57 11.62
N GLY A 284 -7.19 11.60 12.91
CA GLY A 284 -8.11 11.50 14.04
C GLY A 284 -7.98 10.20 14.86
N PRO A 285 -8.90 9.95 15.80
CA PRO A 285 -8.81 8.80 16.72
C PRO A 285 -8.73 7.44 16.03
N ASP A 286 -9.48 7.25 14.94
CA ASP A 286 -9.46 6.02 14.14
C ASP A 286 -8.09 5.76 13.50
N ALA A 287 -7.34 6.83 13.18
CA ALA A 287 -5.99 6.72 12.65
C ALA A 287 -5.00 6.20 13.70
N ILE A 288 -5.15 6.59 14.97
CA ILE A 288 -4.30 6.13 16.07
C ILE A 288 -4.47 4.62 16.29
N ASN A 289 -5.71 4.13 16.26
CA ASN A 289 -6.00 2.69 16.40
C ASN A 289 -5.35 1.90 15.27
N TYR A 290 -5.46 2.40 14.03
CA TYR A 290 -4.86 1.79 12.87
C TYR A 290 -3.32 1.77 12.93
N ARG A 291 -2.70 2.92 13.22
CA ARG A 291 -1.24 3.04 13.40
C ARG A 291 -0.74 2.07 14.48
N THR A 292 -1.42 2.03 15.63
CA THR A 292 -1.10 1.10 16.71
C THR A 292 -1.22 -0.36 16.24
N GLY A 293 -2.31 -0.69 15.55
CA GLY A 293 -2.55 -2.02 15.00
C GLY A 293 -1.49 -2.48 14.01
N GLU A 294 -0.98 -1.57 13.17
CA GLU A 294 0.06 -1.89 12.20
C GLU A 294 1.43 -2.08 12.84
N ILE A 295 1.79 -1.33 13.89
CA ILE A 295 3.03 -1.58 14.66
C ILE A 295 2.91 -2.92 15.38
N LYS A 296 1.80 -3.17 16.09
CA LYS A 296 1.51 -4.44 16.75
C LYS A 296 1.57 -5.62 15.80
N GLY A 297 0.93 -5.49 14.64
CA GLY A 297 0.93 -6.49 13.58
C GLY A 297 2.32 -6.73 13.00
N THR A 298 3.16 -5.69 12.89
CA THR A 298 4.55 -5.82 12.44
C THR A 298 5.38 -6.62 13.43
N VAL A 299 5.33 -6.25 14.72
CA VAL A 299 6.03 -6.99 15.79
C VAL A 299 5.61 -8.45 15.82
N TYR A 300 4.30 -8.73 15.77
CA TYR A 300 3.80 -10.09 15.70
C TYR A 300 4.39 -10.88 14.53
N ARG A 301 4.37 -10.31 13.32
CA ARG A 301 4.86 -10.99 12.11
C ARG A 301 6.36 -11.24 12.13
N VAL A 302 7.13 -10.31 12.73
CA VAL A 302 8.57 -10.52 12.96
C VAL A 302 8.79 -11.68 13.92
N LEU A 303 8.06 -11.71 15.04
CA LEU A 303 8.15 -12.78 16.04
C LEU A 303 7.71 -14.15 15.50
N THR A 304 6.85 -14.21 14.47
CA THR A 304 6.42 -15.47 13.85
C THR A 304 7.28 -15.90 12.65
N GLY A 305 8.24 -15.08 12.22
CA GLY A 305 9.06 -15.33 11.03
C GLY A 305 8.31 -15.13 9.71
N ASP A 306 7.25 -14.31 9.73
CA ASP A 306 6.51 -13.89 8.52
C ASP A 306 6.97 -12.51 8.02
N ALA A 307 7.85 -11.84 8.74
CA ALA A 307 8.47 -10.59 8.36
C ALA A 307 9.85 -10.51 9.00
N SER A 308 10.72 -9.69 8.43
CA SER A 308 12.09 -9.48 8.94
C SER A 308 12.21 -8.25 9.83
N PHE A 309 13.32 -8.18 10.57
CA PHE A 309 13.67 -7.08 11.47
C PHE A 309 14.05 -5.78 10.79
N GLU A 310 14.36 -5.80 9.50
CA GLU A 310 14.71 -4.61 8.74
C GLU A 310 13.88 -4.64 7.45
N PRO A 311 13.30 -3.52 7.01
CA PRO A 311 12.58 -3.49 5.75
C PRO A 311 13.55 -3.78 4.59
N ALA A 312 13.03 -4.33 3.50
CA ALA A 312 13.83 -4.45 2.29
C ALA A 312 14.26 -3.06 1.80
N PRO A 313 15.42 -2.91 1.15
CA PRO A 313 15.85 -1.63 0.59
C PRO A 313 14.80 -1.06 -0.39
N HIS A 314 14.32 0.16 -0.13
CA HIS A 314 13.31 0.83 -0.95
C HIS A 314 13.44 2.36 -0.85
N ILE A 315 12.82 3.05 -1.80
CA ILE A 315 12.69 4.52 -1.81
C ILE A 315 11.23 4.88 -1.53
N ILE A 316 10.97 5.84 -0.65
CA ILE A 316 9.63 6.35 -0.36
C ILE A 316 9.43 7.70 -1.08
N ILE A 317 8.34 7.84 -1.84
CA ILE A 317 7.95 9.06 -2.58
C ILE A 317 6.45 9.38 -2.46
#